data_AF-A0A4U3F4E1-F1
#
_entry.id   AF-A0A4U3F4E1-F1
#
_cell.length_a   1.000
_cell.length_b   1.000
_cell.length_c   1.000
_cell.angle_alpha   90.00
_cell.angle_beta   90.00
_cell.angle_gamma   90.00
#
_symmetry.space_group_name_H-M   'P 1'
#
loop_
_entity.id
_entity.type
_entity.pdbx_description
1 polymer ?
#
loop_
_entity_poly.entity_id
_entity_poly.type
_entity_poly.pdbx_seq_one_letter_code
_entity_poly.pdbx_strand_id
1 'polypeptide(L)'
;MITLMMLLAGILSPYSGSAQVSDATPVQAVTTVQSADYEATPVFHTEVATPKLTASTAVYSTTDSVYDEQYSQLNGISLADTREDVLRIKGKPSHIVENELGDQEYQYQDVNIGFQDQWITYISVPAKVGTITLDGQKITLGRDEIRKALGKPDFSAEDGEGYTNGLSALKVFTDSQTGALRSVDIFDATSE
;
A
#
# COMPACT_ATOMS: atom_id res chain seq x y z
N MET A 1 41.95 -2.96 -4.40
CA MET A 1 40.60 -2.93 -3.79
C MET A 1 39.75 -2.13 -4.75
N ILE A 2 38.92 -2.80 -5.56
CA ILE A 2 38.15 -2.17 -6.64
C ILE A 2 36.72 -2.00 -6.14
N THR A 3 36.30 -0.74 -6.00
CA THR A 3 34.95 -0.30 -5.69
C THR A 3 34.09 -0.49 -6.94
N LEU A 4 32.95 -1.18 -6.83
CA LEU A 4 31.98 -1.33 -7.92
C LEU A 4 30.72 -0.52 -7.55
N MET A 5 30.64 0.71 -8.05
CA MET A 5 29.38 1.46 -8.16
C MET A 5 28.71 1.04 -9.46
N MET A 6 27.48 0.51 -9.39
CA MET A 6 26.61 0.38 -10.56
C MET A 6 25.52 1.44 -10.48
N LEU A 7 25.69 2.45 -11.32
CA LEU A 7 24.74 3.51 -11.64
C LEU A 7 23.75 2.96 -12.68
N LEU A 8 22.47 2.85 -12.34
CA LEU A 8 21.43 2.45 -13.30
C LEU A 8 20.71 3.71 -13.81
N ALA A 9 21.09 4.16 -15.01
CA ALA A 9 20.42 5.25 -15.71
C ALA A 9 19.28 4.69 -16.57
N GLY A 10 18.03 4.90 -16.14
CA GLY A 10 16.82 4.63 -16.92
C GLY A 10 16.43 5.85 -17.76
N ILE A 11 16.26 5.63 -19.06
CA ILE A 11 15.93 6.59 -20.12
C ILE A 11 14.41 6.84 -20.15
N LEU A 12 13.98 8.06 -19.84
CA LEU A 12 12.59 8.53 -20.04
C LEU A 12 12.34 8.86 -21.52
N SER A 13 11.24 8.34 -22.07
CA SER A 13 10.61 8.85 -23.29
C SER A 13 9.16 9.24 -22.99
N PRO A 14 8.71 10.48 -23.24
CA PRO A 14 7.31 10.85 -23.06
C PRO A 14 6.49 10.52 -24.32
N TYR A 15 5.42 9.74 -24.16
CA TYR A 15 4.38 9.59 -25.17
C TYR A 15 3.35 10.71 -25.01
N SER A 16 3.43 11.71 -25.87
CA SER A 16 2.42 12.77 -26.04
C SER A 16 1.22 12.23 -26.82
N GLY A 17 0.03 12.34 -26.25
CA GLY A 17 -1.22 11.96 -26.92
C GLY A 17 -2.40 12.81 -26.46
N SER A 18 -2.57 13.97 -27.08
CA SER A 18 -3.71 14.87 -26.95
C SER A 18 -4.88 14.44 -27.87
N ALA A 19 -6.09 14.34 -27.33
CA ALA A 19 -7.35 14.44 -28.09
C ALA A 19 -8.43 14.99 -27.13
N GLN A 20 -8.67 16.30 -27.15
CA GLN A 20 -9.68 17.01 -27.95
C GLN A 20 -11.07 17.01 -27.29
N VAL A 21 -11.41 18.23 -26.87
CA VAL A 21 -12.69 18.76 -26.41
C VAL A 21 -13.73 18.69 -27.53
N SER A 22 -15.00 18.48 -27.18
CA SER A 22 -16.13 18.90 -28.00
C SER A 22 -17.26 19.43 -27.12
N ASP A 23 -17.72 20.62 -27.50
CA ASP A 23 -18.61 21.57 -26.82
C ASP A 23 -20.05 21.14 -26.52
N ALA A 24 -20.64 21.91 -25.57
CA ALA A 24 -21.99 22.53 -25.58
C ALA A 24 -22.82 22.22 -24.31
N THR A 25 -23.44 23.13 -23.55
CA THR A 25 -23.53 24.61 -23.38
C THR A 25 -24.24 24.83 -22.00
N PRO A 26 -24.25 26.04 -21.41
CA PRO A 26 -24.42 26.27 -19.96
C PRO A 26 -25.84 26.72 -19.57
N VAL A 27 -26.32 26.42 -18.34
CA VAL A 27 -27.44 27.16 -17.72
C VAL A 27 -27.32 27.25 -16.18
N GLN A 28 -26.88 28.44 -15.75
CA GLN A 28 -27.34 29.32 -14.65
C GLN A 28 -27.79 28.78 -13.28
N ALA A 29 -27.17 29.39 -12.25
CA ALA A 29 -27.64 29.43 -10.87
C ALA A 29 -28.93 30.26 -10.74
N VAL A 30 -29.89 29.77 -9.95
CA VAL A 30 -31.04 30.57 -9.49
C VAL A 30 -31.05 30.56 -7.97
N THR A 31 -30.69 31.71 -7.41
CA THR A 31 -31.02 32.12 -6.04
C THR A 31 -32.46 32.62 -6.04
N THR A 32 -33.30 32.10 -5.15
CA THR A 32 -34.46 32.83 -4.64
C THR A 32 -34.59 32.58 -3.14
N VAL A 33 -34.27 33.62 -2.37
CA VAL A 33 -34.67 33.79 -0.97
C VAL A 33 -36.03 34.46 -1.00
N GLN A 34 -37.04 33.90 -0.33
CA GLN A 34 -38.28 34.60 -0.06
C GLN A 34 -38.62 34.43 1.44
N SER A 35 -38.37 35.50 2.16
CA SER A 35 -38.78 35.77 3.54
C SER A 35 -40.29 35.98 3.63
N ALA A 36 -40.88 35.53 4.74
CA ALA A 36 -42.17 35.99 5.20
C ALA A 36 -42.07 36.29 6.70
N ASP A 37 -42.05 37.59 7.00
CA ASP A 37 -42.21 38.15 8.33
C ASP A 37 -43.70 38.12 8.74
N TYR A 38 -43.98 37.76 9.99
CA TYR A 38 -45.21 38.14 10.69
C TYR A 38 -44.93 38.32 12.18
N GLU A 39 -45.28 39.50 12.70
CA GLU A 39 -45.07 39.96 14.08
C GLU A 39 -46.01 39.31 15.12
N ALA A 40 -45.53 39.32 16.37
CA ALA A 40 -45.99 38.84 17.69
C ALA A 40 -47.43 39.28 18.12
N THR A 41 -48.19 38.75 19.11
CA THR A 41 -48.11 37.83 20.31
C THR A 41 -49.57 37.66 20.85
N PRO A 42 -49.97 36.78 21.83
CA PRO A 42 -49.29 36.45 23.08
C PRO A 42 -49.33 34.99 23.58
N VAL A 43 -48.55 34.81 24.64
CA VAL A 43 -48.15 33.60 25.37
C VAL A 43 -49.30 32.94 26.13
N PHE A 44 -49.47 31.63 25.96
CA PHE A 44 -50.07 30.73 26.95
C PHE A 44 -49.15 29.52 27.15
N HIS A 45 -48.82 29.22 28.41
CA HIS A 45 -47.93 28.14 28.83
C HIS A 45 -48.53 26.77 28.53
N THR A 46 -47.73 25.82 27.99
CA THR A 46 -47.71 24.38 28.38
C THR A 46 -46.51 23.68 27.72
N GLU A 47 -45.73 22.99 28.57
CA GLU A 47 -44.71 21.95 28.35
C GLU A 47 -43.74 22.00 27.16
N VAL A 48 -42.45 22.10 27.51
CA VAL A 48 -41.30 21.84 26.64
C VAL A 48 -41.24 20.34 26.30
N ALA A 49 -41.69 19.96 25.11
CA ALA A 49 -41.28 18.73 24.46
C ALA A 49 -40.23 19.09 23.38
N THR A 50 -38.95 18.92 23.71
CA THR A 50 -37.86 19.03 22.73
C THR A 50 -38.09 18.03 21.58
N PRO A 51 -38.14 18.44 20.31
CA PRO A 51 -38.02 17.49 19.21
C PRO A 51 -36.59 16.94 19.24
N LYS A 52 -36.46 15.65 19.54
CA LYS A 52 -35.22 14.89 19.38
C LYS A 52 -34.84 14.95 17.90
N LEU A 53 -33.82 15.74 17.55
CA LEU A 53 -33.15 15.63 16.26
C LEU A 53 -32.57 14.21 16.18
N THR A 54 -33.28 13.33 15.48
CA THR A 54 -32.70 12.05 15.06
C THR A 54 -31.69 12.38 13.98
N ALA A 55 -30.42 12.43 14.35
CA ALA A 55 -29.32 12.45 13.41
C ALA A 55 -29.47 11.22 12.50
N SER A 56 -29.85 11.44 11.25
CA SER A 56 -29.80 10.42 10.21
C SER A 56 -28.34 10.21 9.87
N THR A 57 -27.69 9.29 10.60
CA THR A 57 -26.38 8.77 10.21
C THR A 57 -26.56 8.13 8.84
N ALA A 58 -26.02 8.78 7.80
CA ALA A 58 -25.77 8.13 6.53
C ALA A 58 -24.76 7.02 6.80
N VAL A 59 -25.26 5.80 6.91
CA VAL A 59 -24.44 4.60 6.97
C VAL A 59 -23.91 4.42 5.55
N TYR A 60 -22.69 4.90 5.29
CA TYR A 60 -21.93 4.39 4.17
C TYR A 60 -21.66 2.92 4.51
N SER A 61 -22.49 2.03 3.97
CA SER A 61 -22.13 0.63 3.89
C SER A 61 -20.91 0.56 2.98
N THR A 62 -19.72 0.56 3.57
CA THR A 62 -18.56 -0.02 2.91
C THR A 62 -18.96 -1.45 2.65
N THR A 63 -19.25 -1.78 1.40
CA THR A 63 -19.28 -3.16 0.97
C THR A 63 -17.92 -3.71 1.37
N ASP A 64 -17.92 -4.53 2.42
CA ASP A 64 -16.79 -5.32 2.89
C ASP A 64 -16.53 -6.33 1.77
N SER A 65 -15.93 -5.85 0.67
CA SER A 65 -15.27 -6.71 -0.27
C SER A 65 -14.13 -7.29 0.54
N VAL A 66 -14.37 -8.46 1.11
CA VAL A 66 -13.33 -9.37 1.57
C VAL A 66 -12.56 -9.77 0.31
N TYR A 67 -11.77 -8.84 -0.22
CA TYR A 67 -10.63 -9.20 -1.02
C TYR A 67 -9.76 -9.99 -0.05
N ASP A 68 -9.52 -11.25 -0.37
CA ASP A 68 -8.50 -12.03 0.31
C ASP A 68 -7.18 -11.33 -0.02
N GLU A 69 -6.78 -10.35 0.79
CA GLU A 69 -5.55 -9.57 0.62
C GLU A 69 -4.34 -10.45 0.97
N GLN A 70 -4.00 -11.35 0.05
CA GLN A 70 -2.76 -12.09 0.07
C GLN A 70 -1.60 -11.14 -0.22
N TYR A 71 -0.46 -11.45 0.39
CA TYR A 71 0.78 -10.68 0.34
C TYR A 71 0.66 -9.32 1.03
N SER A 72 -0.24 -9.21 2.02
CA SER A 72 -0.50 -7.98 2.77
C SER A 72 0.47 -7.77 3.91
N GLN A 73 1.05 -8.85 4.47
CA GLN A 73 2.04 -8.78 5.54
C GLN A 73 3.19 -9.79 5.37
N LEU A 74 4.42 -9.31 5.57
CA LEU A 74 5.63 -10.13 5.58
C LEU A 74 6.42 -9.90 6.87
N ASN A 75 6.67 -10.97 7.62
CA ASN A 75 7.31 -10.97 8.93
C ASN A 75 6.68 -9.97 9.92
N GLY A 76 5.35 -9.81 9.83
CA GLY A 76 4.54 -8.98 10.73
C GLY A 76 4.53 -7.49 10.39
N ILE A 77 4.99 -7.11 9.19
CA ILE A 77 4.91 -5.74 8.67
C ILE A 77 4.03 -5.75 7.43
N SER A 78 3.13 -4.78 7.35
CA SER A 78 2.27 -4.55 6.19
C SER A 78 2.83 -3.47 5.28
N LEU A 79 2.57 -3.54 3.97
CA LEU A 79 2.84 -2.42 3.06
C LEU A 79 2.04 -1.16 3.44
N ALA A 80 0.93 -1.31 4.18
CA ALA A 80 0.13 -0.21 4.69
C ALA A 80 0.69 0.43 5.97
N ASP A 81 1.70 -0.18 6.61
CA ASP A 81 2.31 0.39 7.82
C ASP A 81 3.09 1.67 7.48
N THR A 82 3.10 2.60 8.42
CA THR A 82 3.96 3.79 8.35
C THR A 82 5.33 3.52 8.94
N ARG A 83 6.29 4.41 8.68
CA ARG A 83 7.60 4.39 9.37
C ARG A 83 7.45 4.35 10.89
N GLU A 84 6.53 5.13 11.44
CA GLU A 84 6.23 5.17 12.87
C GLU A 84 5.68 3.82 13.38
N ASP A 85 4.82 3.16 12.60
CA ASP A 85 4.32 1.83 12.93
C ASP A 85 5.44 0.78 12.95
N VAL A 86 6.31 0.80 11.95
CA VAL A 86 7.48 -0.09 11.90
C VAL A 86 8.37 0.09 13.13
N LEU A 87 8.66 1.33 13.52
CA LEU A 87 9.46 1.61 14.72
C LEU A 87 8.76 1.14 16.01
N ARG A 88 7.42 1.21 16.06
CA ARG A 88 6.62 0.69 17.18
C ARG A 88 6.62 -0.84 17.24
N ILE A 89 6.53 -1.51 16.08
CA ILE A 89 6.45 -2.98 15.97
C ILE A 89 7.83 -3.63 16.18
N LYS A 90 8.86 -3.11 15.51
CA LYS A 90 10.19 -3.73 15.43
C LYS A 90 11.23 -3.07 16.34
N GLY A 91 10.96 -1.87 16.84
CA GLY A 91 11.95 -1.05 17.52
C GLY A 91 12.90 -0.35 16.56
N LYS A 92 14.11 0.01 17.02
CA LYS A 92 15.11 0.68 16.19
C LYS A 92 15.77 -0.32 15.22
N PRO A 93 16.00 0.05 13.95
CA PRO A 93 16.72 -0.81 13.02
C PRO A 93 18.19 -0.95 13.42
N SER A 94 18.81 -2.05 12.99
CA SER A 94 20.25 -2.27 13.18
C SER A 94 21.09 -1.36 12.28
N HIS A 95 20.60 -1.08 11.07
CA HIS A 95 21.19 -0.16 10.11
C HIS A 95 20.10 0.60 9.36
N ILE A 96 20.43 1.82 8.95
CA ILE A 96 19.64 2.61 8.01
C ILE A 96 20.57 2.91 6.83
N VAL A 97 20.14 2.52 5.63
CA VAL A 97 20.83 2.83 4.37
C VAL A 97 20.00 3.90 3.66
N GLU A 98 20.64 4.94 3.14
CA GLU A 98 19.98 6.03 2.42
C GLU A 98 20.57 6.14 1.01
N ASN A 99 19.73 6.33 0.01
CA ASN A 99 20.16 6.59 -1.37
C ASN A 99 20.27 8.10 -1.65
N GLU A 100 20.75 8.47 -2.84
CA GLU A 100 20.93 9.89 -3.23
C GLU A 100 19.60 10.69 -3.33
N LEU A 101 18.46 9.99 -3.42
CA LEU A 101 17.13 10.59 -3.49
C LEU A 101 16.51 10.78 -2.09
N GLY A 102 17.17 10.29 -1.03
CA GLY A 102 16.68 10.34 0.34
C GLY A 102 15.75 9.18 0.72
N ASP A 103 15.55 8.20 -0.15
CA ASP A 103 14.84 6.97 0.21
C ASP A 103 15.71 6.18 1.19
N GLN A 104 15.07 5.53 2.16
CA GLN A 104 15.75 4.84 3.24
C GLN A 104 15.36 3.36 3.31
N GLU A 105 16.32 2.48 3.53
CA GLU A 105 16.08 1.08 3.89
C GLU A 105 16.42 0.86 5.37
N TYR A 106 15.44 0.40 6.15
CA TYR A 106 15.62 0.02 7.54
C TYR A 106 15.91 -1.48 7.60
N GLN A 107 17.08 -1.84 8.13
CA GLN A 107 17.54 -3.22 8.19
C GLN A 107 17.40 -3.78 9.61
N TYR A 108 16.63 -4.86 9.73
CA TYR A 108 16.51 -5.67 10.94
C TYR A 108 17.18 -7.02 10.74
N GLN A 109 17.25 -7.83 11.79
CA GLN A 109 17.86 -9.15 11.71
C GLN A 109 17.12 -10.07 10.72
N ASP A 110 15.80 -9.91 10.63
CA ASP A 110 14.88 -10.82 9.95
C ASP A 110 14.16 -10.20 8.73
N VAL A 111 14.27 -8.88 8.52
CA VAL A 111 13.58 -8.17 7.43
C VAL A 111 14.27 -6.84 7.11
N ASN A 112 14.25 -6.47 5.85
CA ASN A 112 14.61 -5.13 5.35
C ASN A 112 13.34 -4.44 4.86
N ILE A 113 13.19 -3.15 5.14
CA ILE A 113 11.99 -2.38 4.80
C ILE A 113 12.41 -1.10 4.09
N GLY A 114 12.02 -0.96 2.82
CA GLY A 114 12.27 0.23 2.01
C GLY A 114 11.20 1.30 2.23
N PHE A 115 11.64 2.55 2.33
CA PHE A 115 10.78 3.71 2.52
C PHE A 115 11.07 4.78 1.47
N GLN A 116 9.99 5.33 0.93
CA GLN A 116 9.99 6.64 0.29
C GLN A 116 9.15 7.58 1.15
N ASP A 117 9.76 8.65 1.64
CA ASP A 117 9.20 9.49 2.71
C ASP A 117 8.70 8.63 3.90
N GLN A 118 7.39 8.65 4.18
CA GLN A 118 6.78 7.93 5.30
C GLN A 118 6.16 6.57 4.89
N TRP A 119 6.20 6.23 3.61
CA TRP A 119 5.50 5.08 3.04
C TRP A 119 6.46 3.94 2.73
N ILE A 120 6.01 2.72 3.01
CA ILE A 120 6.75 1.51 2.66
C ILE A 120 6.61 1.27 1.16
N THR A 121 7.74 1.06 0.49
CA THR A 121 7.79 0.73 -0.94
C THR A 121 8.02 -0.76 -1.17
N TYR A 122 8.75 -1.42 -0.26
CA TYR A 122 8.90 -2.88 -0.26
C TYR A 122 9.25 -3.41 1.13
N ILE A 123 8.97 -4.70 1.33
CA ILE A 123 9.42 -5.47 2.49
C ILE A 123 10.16 -6.70 1.95
N SER A 124 11.42 -6.88 2.34
CA SER A 124 12.29 -7.95 1.84
C SER A 124 12.83 -8.82 2.97
N VAL A 125 12.69 -10.13 2.83
CA VAL A 125 13.30 -11.10 3.76
C VAL A 125 14.46 -11.83 3.07
N PRO A 126 15.71 -11.60 3.52
CA PRO A 126 16.87 -12.28 2.96
C PRO A 126 16.84 -13.81 3.17
N ALA A 127 17.32 -14.57 2.18
CA ALA A 127 17.38 -16.04 2.22
C ALA A 127 18.07 -16.60 3.49
N LYS A 128 19.07 -15.88 4.02
CA LYS A 128 19.81 -16.25 5.25
C LYS A 128 18.93 -16.37 6.50
N VAL A 129 17.72 -15.79 6.49
CA VAL A 129 16.76 -15.88 7.59
C VAL A 129 16.14 -17.29 7.66
N GLY A 130 16.08 -18.01 6.54
CA GLY A 130 15.65 -19.41 6.46
C GLY A 130 14.13 -19.65 6.53
N THR A 131 13.35 -18.72 7.09
CA THR A 131 11.87 -18.79 7.12
C THR A 131 11.25 -17.41 7.01
N ILE A 132 10.04 -17.33 6.46
CA ILE A 132 9.17 -16.15 6.48
C ILE A 132 7.84 -16.46 7.17
N THR A 133 7.16 -15.41 7.61
CA THR A 133 5.75 -15.43 7.94
C THR A 133 5.03 -14.51 6.96
N LEU A 134 4.23 -15.09 6.05
CA LEU A 134 3.45 -14.38 5.05
C LEU A 134 1.97 -14.49 5.44
N ASP A 135 1.32 -13.37 5.70
CA ASP A 135 -0.09 -13.30 6.14
C ASP A 135 -0.41 -14.23 7.31
N GLY A 136 0.54 -14.36 8.25
CA GLY A 136 0.45 -15.24 9.41
C GLY A 136 0.84 -16.71 9.15
N GLN A 137 1.00 -17.13 7.89
CA GLN A 137 1.50 -18.46 7.54
C GLN A 137 3.03 -18.52 7.53
N LYS A 138 3.60 -19.44 8.31
CA LYS A 138 5.04 -19.70 8.29
C LYS A 138 5.43 -20.55 7.07
N ILE A 139 6.41 -20.08 6.30
CA ILE A 139 6.94 -20.74 5.10
C ILE A 139 8.46 -20.85 5.23
N THR A 140 9.02 -22.03 4.96
CA THR A 140 10.47 -22.21 4.86
C THR A 140 10.97 -21.58 3.58
N LEU A 141 12.07 -20.83 3.65
CA LEU A 141 12.68 -20.21 2.48
C LEU A 141 13.41 -21.27 1.63
N GLY A 142 12.69 -21.76 0.62
CA GLY A 142 13.17 -22.63 -0.42
C GLY A 142 12.18 -22.59 -1.58
N ARG A 143 12.68 -22.71 -2.81
CA ARG A 143 11.85 -22.51 -4.01
C ARG A 143 10.68 -23.50 -4.05
N ASP A 144 10.94 -24.76 -3.71
CA ASP A 144 9.92 -25.80 -3.70
C ASP A 144 8.92 -25.63 -2.55
N GLU A 145 9.39 -25.21 -1.37
CA GLU A 145 8.55 -24.91 -0.21
C GLU A 145 7.63 -23.72 -0.48
N ILE A 146 8.14 -22.68 -1.14
CA ILE A 146 7.34 -21.51 -1.53
C ILE A 146 6.30 -21.90 -2.57
N ARG A 147 6.67 -22.63 -3.63
CA ARG A 147 5.69 -23.14 -4.62
C ARG A 147 4.66 -24.08 -4.00
N LYS A 148 5.05 -24.86 -3.01
CA LYS A 148 4.11 -25.71 -2.26
C LYS A 148 3.10 -24.88 -1.46
N ALA A 149 3.53 -23.74 -0.91
CA ALA A 149 2.69 -22.86 -0.12
C ALA A 149 1.79 -21.97 -1.00
N LEU A 150 2.34 -21.39 -2.07
CA LEU A 150 1.69 -20.36 -2.89
C LEU A 150 1.11 -20.89 -4.21
N GLY A 151 1.51 -22.10 -4.62
CA GLY A 151 1.13 -22.68 -5.90
C GLY A 151 2.12 -22.33 -7.02
N LYS A 152 1.61 -22.29 -8.24
CA LYS A 152 2.41 -21.98 -9.43
C LYS A 152 2.61 -20.46 -9.51
N PRO A 153 3.83 -19.97 -9.81
CA PRO A 153 4.04 -18.54 -10.04
C PRO A 153 3.28 -18.05 -11.28
N ASP A 154 2.85 -16.79 -11.22
CA ASP A 154 2.18 -16.09 -12.31
C ASP A 154 3.16 -15.69 -13.41
N PHE A 155 4.40 -15.34 -13.02
CA PHE A 155 5.50 -15.08 -13.95
C PHE A 155 6.82 -15.65 -13.45
N SER A 156 7.73 -15.90 -14.39
CA SER A 156 9.09 -16.34 -14.11
C SER A 156 10.06 -15.62 -15.02
N ALA A 157 11.17 -15.18 -14.44
CA ALA A 157 12.25 -14.46 -15.08
C ALA A 157 13.61 -15.05 -14.63
N GLU A 158 14.69 -14.57 -15.23
CA GLU A 158 16.05 -15.03 -14.90
C GLU A 158 16.42 -14.76 -13.43
N ASP A 159 15.84 -13.71 -12.84
CA ASP A 159 16.10 -13.26 -11.48
C ASP A 159 15.05 -13.74 -10.48
N GLY A 160 14.08 -14.57 -10.87
CA GLY A 160 13.11 -15.10 -9.91
C GLY A 160 11.74 -15.49 -10.45
N GLU A 161 10.83 -15.66 -9.51
CA GLU A 161 9.43 -16.02 -9.72
C GLU A 161 8.53 -15.01 -9.03
N GLY A 162 7.42 -14.65 -9.64
CA GLY A 162 6.47 -13.70 -9.08
C GLY A 162 5.06 -14.24 -8.98
N TYR A 163 4.36 -13.73 -7.97
CA TYR A 163 3.00 -14.08 -7.59
C TYR A 163 2.24 -12.77 -7.40
N THR A 164 1.08 -12.62 -8.01
CA THR A 164 0.28 -11.38 -7.93
C THR A 164 -1.07 -11.64 -7.32
N ASN A 165 -1.53 -10.70 -6.49
CA ASN A 165 -2.87 -10.72 -5.95
C ASN A 165 -3.40 -9.29 -5.76
N GLY A 166 -4.33 -8.87 -6.63
CA GLY A 166 -4.89 -7.52 -6.59
C GLY A 166 -3.81 -6.46 -6.73
N LEU A 167 -3.63 -5.64 -5.70
CA LEU A 167 -2.67 -4.53 -5.65
C LEU A 167 -1.34 -4.92 -5.02
N SER A 168 -1.15 -6.17 -4.60
CA SER A 168 0.09 -6.64 -3.99
C SER A 168 0.75 -7.70 -4.86
N ALA A 169 2.08 -7.70 -4.86
CA ALA A 169 2.89 -8.71 -5.52
C ALA A 169 3.92 -9.27 -4.54
N LEU A 170 4.22 -10.56 -4.69
CA LEU A 170 5.32 -11.24 -4.02
C LEU A 170 6.31 -11.70 -5.09
N LYS A 171 7.60 -11.35 -4.92
CA LYS A 171 8.69 -11.85 -5.77
C LYS A 171 9.68 -12.66 -4.97
N VAL A 172 9.99 -13.85 -5.48
CA VAL A 172 11.03 -14.74 -5.00
C VAL A 172 12.28 -14.48 -5.83
N PHE A 173 13.21 -13.68 -5.30
CA PHE A 173 14.43 -13.32 -6.01
C PHE A 173 15.48 -14.44 -5.93
N THR A 174 16.12 -14.73 -7.05
CA THR A 174 17.19 -15.73 -7.17
C THR A 174 18.37 -15.16 -7.92
N ASP A 175 19.56 -15.61 -7.57
CA ASP A 175 20.78 -15.32 -8.32
C ASP A 175 20.68 -15.95 -9.71
N SER A 176 20.80 -15.16 -10.77
CA SER A 176 20.56 -15.62 -12.15
C SER A 176 21.60 -16.61 -12.66
N GLN A 177 22.79 -16.66 -12.04
CA GLN A 177 23.87 -17.57 -12.44
C GLN A 177 23.78 -18.91 -11.73
N THR A 178 23.45 -18.89 -10.44
CA THR A 178 23.47 -20.07 -9.56
C THR A 178 22.08 -20.63 -9.27
N GLY A 179 21.03 -19.86 -9.54
CA GLY A 179 19.64 -20.17 -9.16
C GLY A 179 19.36 -20.07 -7.66
N ALA A 180 20.36 -19.66 -6.87
CA ALA A 180 20.28 -19.63 -5.41
C ALA A 180 19.32 -18.53 -4.94
N LEU A 181 18.42 -18.87 -4.01
CA LEU A 181 17.50 -17.92 -3.39
C LEU A 181 18.26 -16.75 -2.76
N ARG A 182 17.79 -15.53 -3.03
CA ARG A 182 18.35 -14.27 -2.52
C ARG A 182 17.45 -13.67 -1.45
N SER A 183 16.17 -13.51 -1.76
CA SER A 183 15.16 -12.96 -0.86
C SER A 183 13.75 -13.32 -1.32
N VAL A 184 12.79 -13.06 -0.44
CA VAL A 184 11.36 -12.98 -0.78
C VAL A 184 10.89 -11.59 -0.41
N ASP A 185 10.25 -10.92 -1.37
CA ASP A 185 9.88 -9.52 -1.25
C ASP A 185 8.38 -9.37 -1.51
N ILE A 186 7.73 -8.47 -0.79
CA ILE A 186 6.39 -7.96 -1.13
C ILE A 186 6.46 -6.46 -1.45
N PHE A 187 5.66 -6.03 -2.41
CA PHE A 187 5.55 -4.64 -2.88
C PHE A 187 4.19 -4.40 -3.55
N ASP A 188 3.84 -3.13 -3.76
CA ASP A 188 2.64 -2.77 -4.52
C ASP A 188 2.81 -3.19 -5.99
N ALA A 189 1.81 -3.88 -6.55
CA ALA A 189 1.85 -4.42 -7.90
C ALA A 189 1.97 -3.36 -9.01
N THR A 190 1.77 -2.07 -8.69
CA THR A 190 1.99 -0.94 -9.61
C THR A 190 3.44 -0.45 -9.64
N SER A 191 4.31 -0.98 -8.77
CA SER A 191 5.72 -0.56 -8.64
C SER A 191 6.69 -1.30 -9.57
N GLU A 192 6.21 -1.87 -10.69
CA GLU A 192 7.04 -2.60 -11.67
C GLU A 192 8.09 -1.75 -12.38
#